data_AF-A0A849D5S3-F1
#
_entry.id   AF-A0A849D5S3-F1
#
_cell.length_a   1.000
_cell.length_b   1.000
_cell.length_c   1.000
_cell.angle_alpha   90.00
_cell.angle_beta   90.00
_cell.angle_gamma   90.00
#
_symmetry.space_group_name_H-M   'P 1'
#
loop_
_entity.id
_entity.type
_entity.pdbx_description
1 polymer ?
#
loop_
_entity_poly.entity_id
_entity_poly.type
_entity_poly.pdbx_seq_one_letter_code
_entity_poly.pdbx_strand_id
1 'polypeptide(L)'
;MKKYFLPLLVVGLLVLGCSKNDDDGFSGPRDLDTQNFMWQAMNIWYFWQADVPNLADDRFSSDEEYTEFLGSETDPGDFFNNKLRFSGDRFSYFRDDYTELTQSLAGISRSNGLEFSLTYFDDNDNDQLDPDEALYG
;
A
#
# COMPACT_ATOMS: atom_id res chain seq x y z
N MET A 1 38.98 19.76 -33.38
CA MET A 1 39.17 18.64 -32.43
C MET A 1 38.08 18.64 -31.36
N LYS A 2 36.80 18.46 -31.73
CA LYS A 2 35.63 18.46 -30.80
C LYS A 2 34.61 17.35 -31.08
N LYS A 3 34.87 16.48 -32.07
CA LYS A 3 33.93 15.44 -32.55
C LYS A 3 33.74 14.28 -31.55
N TYR A 4 34.65 14.13 -30.60
CA TYR A 4 34.60 13.07 -29.58
C TYR A 4 34.17 13.58 -28.19
N PHE A 5 33.91 14.88 -28.03
CA PHE A 5 33.54 15.46 -26.73
C PHE A 5 32.15 14.99 -26.27
N LEU A 6 31.18 14.97 -27.18
CA LEU A 6 29.81 14.52 -26.89
C LEU A 6 29.73 13.03 -26.51
N PRO A 7 30.31 12.07 -27.27
CA PRO A 7 30.26 10.66 -26.85
C PRO A 7 31.05 10.39 -25.56
N LEU A 8 32.13 11.12 -25.30
CA LEU A 8 32.92 10.96 -24.08
C LEU A 8 32.19 11.50 -22.84
N LEU A 9 31.37 12.55 -23.00
CA LEU A 9 30.49 13.06 -21.94
C LEU A 9 29.32 12.10 -21.63
N VAL A 10 28.73 11.48 -22.66
CA VAL A 10 27.68 10.46 -22.49
C VAL A 10 28.23 9.21 -21.79
N VAL A 11 29.42 8.75 -22.18
CA VAL A 11 30.09 7.61 -21.50
C VAL A 11 30.48 7.97 -20.07
N GLY A 12 30.90 9.21 -19.80
CA GLY A 12 31.20 9.70 -18.46
C GLY A 12 29.98 9.75 -17.52
N LEU A 13 28.81 10.12 -18.04
CA LEU A 13 27.54 10.11 -17.28
C LEU A 13 27.09 8.68 -16.93
N LEU A 14 27.38 7.69 -17.77
CA LEU A 14 27.01 6.29 -17.54
C LEU A 14 27.84 5.61 -16.43
N VAL A 15 29.08 6.05 -16.18
CA VAL A 15 29.92 5.49 -15.10
C VAL A 15 29.69 6.13 -13.73
N LEU A 16 29.05 7.31 -13.66
CA LEU A 16 28.69 7.96 -12.39
C LEU A 16 27.36 7.45 -11.79
N GLY A 17 26.55 6.74 -12.57
CA GLY A 17 25.22 6.28 -12.15
C GLY A 17 25.18 4.98 -11.34
N CYS A 18 26.34 4.39 -10.99
CA CYS A 18 26.41 3.11 -10.30
C CYS A 18 27.00 3.28 -8.89
N SER A 19 26.19 3.83 -7.98
CA SER A 19 26.44 3.72 -6.54
C SER A 19 25.62 2.54 -6.01
N LYS A 20 26.29 1.42 -5.73
CA LYS A 20 25.71 0.31 -4.95
C LYS A 20 25.68 0.74 -3.49
N ASN A 21 24.58 1.37 -3.09
CA ASN A 21 24.28 1.59 -1.69
C ASN A 21 23.22 0.54 -1.32
N ASP A 22 23.68 -0.70 -1.11
CA ASP A 22 22.80 -1.79 -0.64
C ASP A 22 22.57 -1.69 0.89
N ASP A 23 23.09 -0.63 1.52
CA ASP A 23 23.10 -0.40 2.96
C ASP A 23 21.94 0.50 3.45
N ASP A 24 21.05 0.94 2.54
CA ASP A 24 19.93 1.87 2.83
C ASP A 24 18.70 1.16 3.46
N GLY A 25 18.92 -0.01 4.10
CA GLY A 25 17.87 -0.73 4.81
C GLY A 25 17.47 0.00 6.09
N PHE A 26 16.21 -0.12 6.49
CA PHE A 26 15.73 0.36 7.79
C PHE A 26 16.62 -0.24 8.90
N SER A 27 17.32 0.62 9.66
CA SER A 27 18.26 0.19 10.70
C SER A 27 17.59 -0.10 12.05
N GLY A 28 16.26 -0.05 12.10
CA GLY A 28 15.49 -0.32 13.30
C GLY A 28 15.19 -1.80 13.54
N PRO A 29 14.31 -2.10 14.51
CA PRO A 29 13.87 -3.45 14.81
C PRO A 29 13.26 -4.15 13.58
N ARG A 30 13.67 -5.39 13.30
CA ARG A 30 13.24 -6.15 12.09
C ARG A 30 11.74 -6.46 12.06
N ASP A 31 11.09 -6.47 13.22
CA ASP A 31 9.65 -6.62 13.38
C ASP A 31 8.86 -5.40 12.89
N LEU A 32 9.53 -4.27 12.62
CA LEU A 32 8.93 -3.04 12.09
C LEU A 32 9.19 -2.84 10.59
N ASP A 33 9.91 -3.74 9.92
CA ASP A 33 10.23 -3.63 8.49
C ASP A 33 8.96 -3.48 7.64
N THR A 34 7.89 -4.21 7.99
CA THR A 34 6.60 -4.15 7.29
C THR A 34 5.92 -2.81 7.48
N GLN A 35 5.77 -2.33 8.71
CA GLN A 35 5.15 -1.04 9.02
C GLN A 35 5.96 0.11 8.39
N ASN A 36 7.31 0.03 8.44
CA ASN A 36 8.20 0.98 7.78
C ASN A 36 7.94 1.04 6.27
N PHE A 37 7.90 -0.13 5.61
CA PHE A 37 7.58 -0.22 4.18
C PHE A 37 6.20 0.39 3.86
N MET A 38 5.18 0.07 4.66
CA MET A 38 3.82 0.60 4.47
C MET A 38 3.80 2.13 4.59
N TRP A 39 4.43 2.69 5.63
CA TRP A 39 4.48 4.13 5.81
C TRP A 39 5.20 4.82 4.66
N GLN A 40 6.37 4.32 4.24
CA GLN A 40 7.13 4.90 3.14
C GLN A 40 6.37 4.85 1.81
N ALA A 41 5.76 3.69 1.50
CA ALA A 41 4.97 3.53 0.29
C ALA A 41 3.78 4.50 0.27
N MET A 42 3.11 4.69 1.41
CA MET A 42 1.98 5.59 1.51
C MET A 42 2.40 7.06 1.51
N ASN A 43 3.49 7.44 2.16
CA ASN A 43 4.00 8.81 2.11
C ASN A 43 4.37 9.23 0.67
N ILE A 44 4.89 8.31 -0.17
CA ILE A 44 5.32 8.63 -1.53
C ILE A 44 4.17 8.55 -2.55
N TRP A 45 3.36 7.49 -2.51
CA TRP A 45 2.43 7.16 -3.60
C TRP A 45 0.95 7.39 -3.28
N TYR A 46 0.61 7.68 -2.03
CA TYR A 46 -0.79 7.71 -1.64
C TYR A 46 -1.49 8.97 -2.11
N PHE A 47 -2.62 8.79 -2.81
CA PHE A 47 -3.40 9.91 -3.33
C PHE A 47 -3.90 10.85 -2.21
N TRP A 48 -4.31 10.30 -1.07
CA TRP A 48 -4.83 11.06 0.08
C TRP A 48 -3.74 11.44 1.10
N GLN A 49 -2.46 11.40 0.72
CA GLN A 49 -1.35 11.66 1.66
C GLN A 49 -1.52 13.00 2.41
N ALA A 50 -1.95 14.05 1.71
CA ALA A 50 -2.14 15.38 2.30
C ALA A 50 -3.26 15.44 3.36
N ASP A 51 -4.21 14.50 3.32
CA ASP A 51 -5.35 14.42 4.24
C ASP A 51 -5.10 13.48 5.43
N VAL A 52 -3.91 12.85 5.49
CA VAL A 52 -3.51 11.94 6.57
C VAL A 52 -2.33 12.54 7.34
N PRO A 53 -2.55 13.12 8.54
CA PRO A 53 -1.50 13.79 9.31
C PRO A 53 -0.28 12.92 9.62
N ASN A 54 -0.47 11.61 9.78
CA ASN A 54 0.62 10.68 10.06
C ASN A 54 1.57 10.47 8.86
N LEU A 55 1.16 10.86 7.66
CA LEU A 55 1.97 10.77 6.45
C LEU A 55 2.64 12.11 6.08
N ALA A 56 2.55 13.15 6.90
CA ALA A 56 3.22 14.41 6.63
C ALA A 56 4.75 14.27 6.65
N ASP A 57 5.44 14.98 5.75
CA ASP A 57 6.90 14.89 5.60
C ASP A 57 7.66 15.41 6.83
N ASP A 58 7.03 16.28 7.62
CA ASP A 58 7.54 16.82 8.87
C ASP A 58 6.92 16.18 10.12
N ARG A 59 6.23 15.04 9.96
CA ARG A 59 5.51 14.38 11.05
C ARG A 59 6.44 14.01 12.22
N PHE A 60 7.65 13.55 11.95
CA PHE A 60 8.55 13.03 12.98
C PHE A 60 9.74 13.96 13.20
N SER A 61 10.05 14.22 14.46
CA SER A 61 11.15 15.08 14.87
C SER A 61 12.47 14.33 15.12
N SER A 62 12.38 13.01 15.28
CA SER A 62 13.51 12.11 15.51
C SER A 62 13.23 10.69 15.01
N ASP A 63 14.29 9.91 14.79
CA ASP A 63 14.20 8.49 14.41
C ASP A 63 13.55 7.64 15.52
N GLU A 64 13.67 8.06 16.78
CA GLU A 64 13.08 7.38 17.93
C GLU A 64 11.55 7.55 17.94
N GLU A 65 11.05 8.77 17.68
CA GLU A 65 9.60 9.03 17.51
C GLU A 65 9.02 8.24 16.33
N TYR A 66 9.78 8.18 15.23
CA TYR A 66 9.38 7.39 14.06
C TYR A 66 9.28 5.90 14.40
N THR A 67 10.30 5.34 15.06
CA THR A 67 10.34 3.92 15.43
C THR A 67 9.23 3.58 16.43
N GLU A 68 8.96 4.44 17.41
CA GLU A 68 7.82 4.28 18.34
C GLU A 68 6.48 4.30 17.62
N PHE A 69 6.31 5.18 16.63
CA PHE A 69 5.09 5.23 15.82
C PHE A 69 4.89 3.96 14.99
N LEU A 70 5.95 3.45 14.36
CA LEU A 70 5.90 2.18 13.63
C LEU A 70 5.48 1.02 14.55
N GLY A 71 5.96 1.01 15.79
CA GLY A 71 5.61 0.02 16.81
C GLY A 71 4.30 0.29 17.56
N SER A 72 3.52 1.32 17.16
CA SER A 72 2.29 1.70 17.88
C SER A 72 1.15 0.70 17.72
N GLU A 73 1.20 -0.16 16.70
CA GLU A 73 0.27 -1.25 16.46
C GLU A 73 1.05 -2.54 16.19
N THR A 74 0.67 -3.62 16.88
CA THR A 74 1.32 -4.93 16.71
C THR A 74 0.97 -5.58 15.37
N ASP A 75 -0.25 -5.34 14.88
CA ASP A 75 -0.73 -5.87 13.61
C ASP A 75 -0.51 -4.85 12.48
N PRO A 76 0.20 -5.21 11.39
CA PRO A 76 0.40 -4.30 10.26
C PRO A 76 -0.88 -3.88 9.54
N GLY A 77 -1.92 -4.71 9.56
CA GLY A 77 -3.22 -4.39 8.99
C GLY A 77 -3.96 -3.32 9.78
N ASP A 78 -3.92 -3.41 11.11
CA ASP A 78 -4.41 -2.35 12.01
C ASP A 78 -3.60 -1.06 11.83
N PHE A 79 -2.27 -1.16 11.68
CA PHE A 79 -1.43 0.00 11.37
C PHE A 79 -1.89 0.72 10.09
N PHE A 80 -2.11 -0.02 9.00
CA PHE A 80 -2.63 0.54 7.75
C PHE A 80 -4.00 1.19 7.94
N ASN A 81 -4.96 0.46 8.50
CA ASN A 81 -6.34 0.91 8.61
C ASN A 81 -6.52 2.08 9.56
N ASN A 82 -5.80 2.07 10.69
CA ASN A 82 -6.03 3.02 11.79
C ASN A 82 -5.09 4.22 11.73
N LYS A 83 -3.87 4.06 11.19
CA LYS A 83 -2.85 5.14 11.19
C LYS A 83 -2.67 5.80 9.83
N LEU A 84 -2.77 5.04 8.74
CA LEU A 84 -2.32 5.51 7.43
C LEU A 84 -3.45 5.75 6.42
N ARG A 85 -4.57 5.02 6.53
CA ARG A 85 -5.65 5.08 5.54
C ARG A 85 -6.59 6.24 5.81
N PHE A 86 -6.89 7.02 4.77
CA PHE A 86 -7.93 8.03 4.83
C PHE A 86 -9.31 7.37 4.97
N SER A 87 -10.18 7.91 5.83
CA SER A 87 -11.47 7.28 6.17
C SER A 87 -12.43 7.18 4.96
N GLY A 88 -12.33 8.09 3.99
CA GLY A 88 -13.11 8.07 2.77
C GLY A 88 -12.53 7.22 1.64
N ASP A 89 -11.37 6.59 1.85
CA ASP A 89 -10.74 5.76 0.84
C ASP A 89 -11.44 4.40 0.72
N ARG A 90 -11.80 4.01 -0.50
CA ARG A 90 -12.46 2.72 -0.80
C ARG A 90 -11.64 1.82 -1.70
N PHE A 91 -10.46 2.27 -2.14
CA PHE A 91 -9.69 1.61 -3.19
C PHE A 91 -8.36 1.06 -2.70
N SER A 92 -7.77 1.64 -1.66
CA SER A 92 -6.51 1.13 -1.11
C SER A 92 -6.75 -0.03 -0.16
N TYR A 93 -6.01 -1.11 -0.35
CA TYR A 93 -6.07 -2.31 0.47
C TYR A 93 -4.70 -2.97 0.57
N PHE A 94 -4.58 -3.90 1.52
CA PHE A 94 -3.43 -4.78 1.68
C PHE A 94 -3.88 -6.25 1.67
N ARG A 95 -2.92 -7.18 1.67
CA ARG A 95 -3.12 -8.62 1.86
C ARG A 95 -1.98 -9.16 2.71
N ASP A 96 -2.27 -10.19 3.49
CA ASP A 96 -1.27 -10.88 4.32
C ASP A 96 -0.32 -11.71 3.44
N ASP A 97 -0.81 -12.26 2.32
CA ASP A 97 0.01 -12.97 1.34
C ASP A 97 0.26 -12.09 0.10
N TYR A 98 1.54 -11.74 -0.11
CA TYR A 98 1.98 -10.99 -1.29
C TYR A 98 1.67 -11.73 -2.60
N THR A 99 1.59 -13.06 -2.58
CA THR A 99 1.25 -13.90 -3.72
C THR A 99 -0.19 -13.64 -4.16
N GLU A 100 -1.12 -13.55 -3.20
CA GLU A 100 -2.51 -13.21 -3.49
C GLU A 100 -2.65 -11.78 -4.01
N LEU A 101 -1.94 -10.82 -3.38
CA LEU A 101 -1.93 -9.42 -3.82
C LEU A 101 -1.45 -9.31 -5.28
N THR A 102 -0.29 -9.87 -5.60
CA THR A 102 0.30 -9.81 -6.93
C THR A 102 -0.53 -10.53 -7.99
N GLN A 103 -1.13 -11.67 -7.63
CA GLN A 103 -2.09 -12.35 -8.50
C GLN A 103 -3.32 -11.48 -8.78
N SER A 104 -3.90 -10.86 -7.75
CA SER A 104 -5.05 -9.97 -7.92
C SER A 104 -4.73 -8.77 -8.83
N LEU A 105 -3.57 -8.16 -8.66
CA LEU A 105 -3.10 -7.03 -9.49
C LEU A 105 -2.80 -7.45 -10.94
N ALA A 106 -2.40 -8.70 -11.15
CA ALA A 106 -2.23 -9.30 -12.48
C ALA A 106 -3.55 -9.76 -13.11
N GLY A 107 -4.70 -9.59 -12.43
CA GLY A 107 -6.01 -10.06 -12.89
C GLY A 107 -6.15 -11.60 -12.83
N ILE A 108 -5.31 -12.27 -12.06
CA ILE A 108 -5.37 -13.73 -11.86
C ILE A 108 -6.37 -14.02 -10.75
N SER A 109 -7.46 -14.69 -11.09
CA SER A 109 -8.42 -15.24 -10.14
C SER A 109 -8.69 -16.71 -10.45
N ARG A 110 -8.95 -17.51 -9.42
CA ARG A 110 -9.34 -18.92 -9.55
C ARG A 110 -10.80 -19.04 -9.14
N SER A 111 -11.63 -19.53 -10.05
CA SER A 111 -13.04 -19.83 -9.79
C SER A 111 -13.39 -21.17 -10.44
N ASN A 112 -14.41 -21.85 -9.91
CA ASN A 112 -15.03 -22.99 -10.56
C ASN A 112 -15.98 -22.59 -11.71
N GLY A 113 -16.14 -21.28 -11.96
CA GLY A 113 -16.99 -20.72 -13.01
C GLY A 113 -18.48 -20.67 -12.64
N LEU A 114 -18.85 -21.01 -11.40
CA LEU A 114 -20.22 -20.88 -10.91
C LEU A 114 -20.46 -19.45 -10.40
N GLU A 115 -21.47 -18.79 -10.96
CA GLU A 115 -22.02 -17.54 -10.45
C GLU A 115 -23.41 -17.83 -9.89
N PHE A 116 -23.70 -17.37 -8.67
CA PHE A 116 -25.00 -17.55 -8.03
C PHE A 116 -25.37 -16.29 -7.24
N SER A 117 -26.67 -16.04 -7.12
CA SER A 117 -27.25 -14.98 -6.31
C SER A 117 -28.23 -15.60 -5.32
N LEU A 118 -28.26 -15.09 -4.09
CA LEU A 118 -29.22 -15.51 -3.08
C LEU A 118 -30.36 -14.49 -3.06
N THR A 119 -31.60 -14.99 -3.02
CA THR A 119 -32.81 -14.18 -2.82
C THR A 119 -33.55 -14.75 -1.62
N TYR A 120 -33.94 -13.89 -0.69
CA TYR A 120 -34.80 -14.25 0.43
C TYR A 120 -36.26 -14.05 0.04
N PHE A 121 -37.10 -15.05 0.33
CA PHE A 121 -38.56 -14.98 0.16
C PHE A 121 -39.19 -15.09 1.55
N ASP A 122 -39.95 -14.08 1.99
CA ASP A 122 -40.79 -14.15 3.20
C ASP A 122 -42.14 -14.81 2.84
N ASP A 123 -42.75 -15.51 3.80
CA ASP A 123 -43.99 -16.32 3.68
C ASP A 123 -45.25 -15.52 3.27
N ASN A 124 -45.10 -14.21 3.05
CA ASN A 124 -46.18 -13.27 2.74
C ASN A 124 -46.27 -12.84 1.26
N ASP A 125 -45.57 -13.51 0.33
CA ASP A 125 -45.54 -13.19 -1.12
C ASP A 125 -45.10 -11.74 -1.43
N ASN A 126 -44.36 -11.11 -0.52
CA ASN A 126 -43.84 -9.75 -0.68
C ASN A 126 -42.42 -9.83 -1.23
N ASP A 127 -42.29 -9.94 -2.55
CA ASP A 127 -41.03 -9.94 -3.32
C ASP A 127 -40.32 -8.57 -3.30
N GLN A 128 -40.04 -8.04 -2.11
CA GLN A 128 -39.26 -6.82 -1.98
C GLN A 128 -38.14 -7.04 -0.97
N LEU A 129 -37.03 -7.61 -1.47
CA LEU A 129 -35.73 -7.22 -0.94
C LEU A 129 -35.67 -5.70 -1.07
N ASP A 130 -35.61 -5.00 0.06
CA ASP A 130 -35.37 -3.57 0.05
C ASP A 130 -34.04 -3.33 -0.67
N PRO A 131 -34.02 -2.67 -1.84
CA PRO A 131 -32.78 -2.43 -2.58
C PRO A 131 -31.76 -1.60 -1.77
N ASP A 132 -32.18 -1.04 -0.62
CA ASP A 132 -31.34 -0.26 0.27
C ASP A 132 -30.71 -1.09 1.42
N GLU A 133 -31.11 -2.36 1.62
CA GLU A 133 -30.44 -3.30 2.54
C GLU A 133 -29.50 -4.24 1.76
N ALA A 134 -28.32 -3.74 1.43
CA ALA A 134 -27.23 -4.60 0.99
C ALA A 134 -26.82 -5.52 2.15
N LEU A 135 -27.15 -6.81 2.04
CA LEU A 135 -26.50 -7.88 2.80
C LEU A 135 -25.04 -7.95 2.36
N TYR A 136 -24.20 -7.12 2.98
CA TYR A 136 -22.75 -7.24 2.88
C TYR A 136 -22.33 -8.55 3.54
N GLY A 137 -21.90 -9.51 2.72
CA GLY A 137 -21.07 -10.65 3.13
C GLY A 137 -19.59 -10.27 3.08
#